data_AF-A0A448WW22-F1
#
_entry.id   AF-A0A448WW22-F1
#
_cell.length_a   1.000
_cell.length_b   1.000
_cell.length_c   1.000
_cell.angle_alpha   90.00
_cell.angle_beta   90.00
_cell.angle_gamma   90.00
#
_symmetry.space_group_name_H-M   'P 1'
#
loop_
_entity.id
_entity.type
_entity.pdbx_description
1 polymer ?
#
loop_
_entity_poly.entity_id
_entity_poly.type
_entity_poly.pdbx_seq_one_letter_code
_entity_poly.pdbx_strand_id
1 'polypeptide(L)' 'MHTFSLGDVDTMDQANLYINDLSLHDSSRDMMLVREQNSAELHLALEQVRV' A
#
# COMPACT_ATOMS: atom_id res chain seq x y z
N MET A 1 18.76 -14.64 4.94
CA MET A 1 18.02 -13.85 3.95
C MET A 1 16.92 -13.12 4.72
N HIS A 2 17.05 -11.81 4.94
CA HIS A 2 15.98 -11.04 5.57
C HIS A 2 14.94 -10.72 4.49
N THR A 3 13.80 -11.37 4.53
CA THR A 3 12.62 -10.98 3.75
C THR A 3 12.08 -9.68 4.35
N PHE A 4 12.36 -8.57 3.68
CA PHE A 4 11.73 -7.29 3.98
C PHE A 4 10.27 -7.39 3.54
N SER A 5 9.32 -7.32 4.47
CA SER A 5 7.90 -7.31 4.15
C SER A 5 7.47 -5.87 3.89
N LEU A 6 7.28 -5.53 2.62
CA LEU A 6 6.70 -4.25 2.22
C LEU A 6 5.20 -4.26 2.56
N GLY A 7 4.85 -3.82 3.77
CA GLY A 7 3.50 -3.97 4.33
C GLY A 7 2.57 -2.78 4.12
N ASP A 8 3.15 -1.59 3.98
CA ASP A 8 2.48 -0.30 3.88
C ASP A 8 3.41 0.75 3.23
N VAL A 9 2.83 1.89 2.84
CA VAL A 9 3.54 2.99 2.19
C VAL A 9 4.58 3.63 3.12
N ASP A 10 4.36 3.64 4.44
CA ASP A 10 5.32 4.17 5.41
C ASP A 10 6.63 3.36 5.42
N THR A 11 6.53 2.04 5.30
CA THR A 11 7.67 1.13 5.18
C THR A 11 8.43 1.36 3.87
N MET A 12 7.73 1.71 2.79
CA MET A 12 8.34 2.09 1.52
C MET A 12 9.11 3.41 1.63
N ASP A 13 8.51 4.40 2.27
CA ASP A 13 9.13 5.71 2.50
C ASP A 13 10.39 5.60 3.37
N GLN A 14 10.34 4.84 4.46
CA GLN A 14 11.51 4.57 5.32
C GLN A 14 12.64 3.85 4.58
N ALA A 15 12.30 3.04 3.57
CA ALA A 15 13.25 2.37 2.70
C ALA A 15 13.72 3.25 1.52
N ASN A 16 13.23 4.49 1.42
CA ASN A 16 13.42 5.39 0.28
C ASN A 16 13.11 4.72 -1.06
N LEU A 17 12.00 3.97 -1.07
CA LEU A 17 11.52 3.19 -2.20
C LEU A 17 10.17 3.76 -2.63
N TYR A 18 9.99 3.99 -3.92
CA TYR A 18 8.72 4.41 -4.48
C TYR A 18 8.02 3.25 -5.19
N ILE A 19 6.70 3.34 -5.33
CA ILE A 19 5.91 2.32 -6.04
C ILE A 19 6.39 2.06 -7.47
N ASN A 20 6.99 3.08 -8.11
CA ASN A 20 7.53 2.98 -9.45
C ASN A 20 8.86 2.22 -9.52
N ASP A 21 9.56 2.08 -8.41
CA ASP A 21 10.79 1.31 -8.33
C ASP A 21 10.51 -0.21 -8.28
N LEU A 22 9.28 -0.60 -7.97
CA LEU A 22 8.82 -1.98 -8.08
C LEU A 22 8.49 -2.32 -9.53
N SER A 23 8.94 -3.50 -9.99
CA SER A 23 8.57 -4.01 -11.31
C SER A 23 7.05 -4.13 -11.45
N LEU A 24 6.52 -3.85 -12.64
CA LEU A 24 5.10 -4.07 -12.96
C LEU A 24 4.70 -5.55 -12.89
N HIS A 25 5.66 -6.46 -12.88
CA HIS A 25 5.43 -7.90 -12.73
C HIS A 25 5.67 -8.39 -11.29
N ASP A 26 6.00 -7.50 -10.37
CA ASP A 26 6.19 -7.83 -8.95
C ASP A 26 4.83 -7.79 -8.24
N SER A 27 4.46 -8.90 -7.61
CA SER A 27 3.19 -9.01 -6.89
C SER A 27 3.09 -8.10 -5.67
N SER A 28 4.22 -7.64 -5.11
CA SER A 28 4.23 -6.65 -4.02
C SER A 28 3.70 -5.29 -4.47
N ARG A 29 3.89 -4.92 -5.75
CA ARG A 29 3.34 -3.69 -6.33
C ARG A 29 1.82 -3.71 -6.33
N ASP A 30 1.25 -4.79 -6.86
CA ASP A 30 -0.20 -4.98 -6.90
C ASP A 30 -0.79 -5.05 -5.49
N MET A 31 -0.10 -5.75 -4.58
CA MET A 31 -0.55 -5.86 -3.20
C MET A 31 -0.60 -4.51 -2.49
N MET A 32 0.39 -3.63 -2.70
CA MET A 32 0.40 -2.30 -2.12
C MET A 32 -0.75 -1.44 -2.67
N LEU A 33 -0.94 -1.43 -3.99
CA LEU A 33 -2.00 -0.66 -4.63
C LEU A 33 -3.40 -1.09 -4.17
N VAL A 34 -3.65 -2.40 -4.07
CA VAL A 34 -4.94 -2.94 -3.58
C VAL A 34 -5.18 -2.58 -2.12
N ARG A 35 -4.13 -2.64 -1.28
CA ARG A 35 -4.24 -2.24 0.13
C ARG A 35 -4.62 -0.78 0.29
N GLU A 36 -3.93 0.12 -0.43
CA GLU A 36 -4.22 1.55 -0.39
C GLU A 36 -5.63 1.85 -0.91
N GLN A 37 -6.05 1.21 -2.00
CA GLN A 37 -7.41 1.35 -2.52
C GLN A 37 -8.46 0.93 -1.49
N ASN A 38 -8.30 -0.24 -0.86
CA ASN A 38 -9.24 -0.74 0.15
C ASN A 38 -9.26 0.14 1.39
N SER A 39 -8.10 0.68 1.81
CA SER A 39 -8.00 1.61 2.94
C SER A 39 -8.77 2.90 2.67
N ALA A 40 -8.61 3.48 1.47
CA ALA A 40 -9.34 4.67 1.05
C ALA A 40 -10.85 4.42 0.97
N GLU A 41 -11.28 3.30 0.38
CA GLU A 41 -12.71 2.93 0.32
C GLU A 41 -13.32 2.75 1.71
N LEU A 42 -12.60 2.10 2.63
CA LEU A 42 -13.02 1.94 4.01
C LEU A 42 -13.14 3.30 4.72
N HIS A 43 -12.17 4.19 4.53
CA HIS A 43 -12.20 5.53 5.10
C HIS A 43 -13.45 6.30 4.64
N LEU A 44 -13.71 6.32 3.32
CA LEU A 44 -14.88 6.96 2.74
C LEU A 44 -16.20 6.35 3.27
N ALA A 45 -16.26 5.02 3.37
CA ALA A 45 -17.43 4.34 3.93
C ALA A 45 -17.68 4.73 5.41
N LEU A 46 -16.63 4.89 6.21
CA LEU A 46 -16.73 5.33 7.60
C LEU A 46 -17.16 6.79 7.72
N GLU A 47 -16.67 7.68 6.84
CA GLU A 47 -17.12 9.08 6.79
C GLU A 47 -18.62 9.18 6.47
N GLN A 48 -19.10 8.37 5.54
CA GLN A 48 -20.50 8.36 5.14
C GLN A 48 -21.48 7.93 6.26
N VAL A 49 -21.06 7.04 7.16
CA VAL A 49 -21.87 6.54 8.30
C VAL A 49 -21.79 7.47 9.52
N ARG A 50 -20.84 8.40 9.56
CA ARG A 50 -20.68 9.37 10.65
C ARG A 50 -21.60 10.60 10.52
N VAL A 51 -22.51 10.61 9.54
CA VAL A 51 -23.57 11.63 9.32
C VAL A 51 -24.88 11.16 9.95
#